data_AF-A0A7Y7HZK8-F1
#
_entry.id   AF-A0A7Y7HZK8-F1
#
_cell.length_a   1.000
_cell.length_b   1.000
_cell.length_c   1.000
_cell.angle_alpha   90.00
_cell.angle_beta   90.00
_cell.angle_gamma   90.00
#
_symmetry.space_group_name_H-M   'P 1'
#
loop_
_entity.id
_entity.type
_entity.pdbx_description
1 polymer ?
#
loop_
_entity_poly.entity_id
_entity_poly.type
_entity_poly.pdbx_seq_one_letter_code
_entity_poly.pdbx_strand_id
1 'polypeptide(L)'
;MRTVVFWAGMLWAASAGAIECRNLVTKPYNSSPKYFAPDGTRGEGIQIWIKGALATIPDTRAECLPISLRLNNPGAMKTPAKGPWAGQVARDDKGHAVFGTVEQGMAAWGLWMSRRAASGQPQTAFSIMSRYAPPNDCVGSVGVFPNCPYGPNPTREYADQVAASVGKKADDPLSLNGAECNEGRNVLYSLFQQIVTFEAGANFCGKEAGKSRGMCHIDRVTFDRALDGVFASADGASGRCSASK
;
A
#
# COMPACT_ATOMS: atom_id res chain seq x y z
N MET A 1 46.78 -57.14 -8.63
CA MET A 1 46.94 -55.68 -8.43
C MET A 1 45.75 -54.97 -9.05
N ARG A 2 44.89 -54.34 -8.23
CA ARG A 2 43.87 -53.38 -8.68
C ARG A 2 43.84 -52.24 -7.68
N THR A 3 44.34 -51.09 -8.11
CA THR A 3 44.40 -49.85 -7.31
C THR A 3 43.03 -49.18 -7.38
N VAL A 4 42.37 -49.03 -6.23
CA VAL A 4 41.12 -48.29 -6.09
C VAL A 4 41.47 -46.84 -5.76
N VAL A 5 41.14 -45.92 -6.66
CA VAL A 5 41.31 -44.47 -6.46
C VAL A 5 40.05 -43.92 -5.79
N PHE A 6 40.18 -43.50 -4.53
CA PHE A 6 39.14 -42.77 -3.81
C PHE A 6 39.17 -41.30 -4.23
N TRP A 7 38.12 -40.82 -4.89
CA TRP A 7 37.87 -39.40 -5.07
C TRP A 7 37.14 -38.87 -3.83
N ALA A 8 37.85 -38.14 -2.98
CA ALA A 8 37.25 -37.34 -1.92
C ALA A 8 36.64 -36.07 -2.55
N GLY A 9 35.35 -36.12 -2.86
CA GLY A 9 34.58 -34.96 -3.26
C GLY A 9 34.39 -34.01 -2.08
N MET A 10 35.16 -32.93 -2.05
CA MET A 10 35.02 -31.85 -1.08
C MET A 10 33.77 -31.03 -1.46
N LEU A 11 32.64 -31.34 -0.82
CA LEU A 11 31.42 -30.53 -0.88
C LEU A 11 31.69 -29.17 -0.21
N TRP A 12 31.97 -28.16 -1.02
CA TRP A 12 31.89 -26.77 -0.58
C TRP A 12 30.42 -26.43 -0.31
N ALA A 13 30.03 -26.46 0.96
CA ALA A 13 28.82 -25.80 1.40
C ALA A 13 29.06 -24.29 1.28
N ALA A 14 28.64 -23.70 0.16
CA ALA A 14 28.53 -22.25 0.06
C ALA A 14 27.56 -21.80 1.17
N SER A 15 28.09 -21.10 2.18
CA SER A 15 27.25 -20.38 3.13
C SER A 15 26.46 -19.36 2.33
N ALA A 16 25.19 -19.65 2.06
CA ALA A 16 24.28 -18.70 1.44
C ALA A 16 24.28 -17.45 2.32
N GLY A 17 24.90 -16.37 1.82
CA GLY A 17 24.97 -15.10 2.55
C GLY A 17 23.56 -14.65 2.94
N ALA A 18 23.43 -14.05 4.11
CA ALA A 18 22.16 -13.46 4.53
C ALA A 18 21.69 -12.47 3.46
N ILE A 19 20.44 -12.61 3.02
CA ILE A 19 19.87 -11.69 2.03
C ILE A 19 19.81 -10.30 2.65
N GLU A 20 20.42 -9.32 1.99
CA GLU A 20 20.36 -7.91 2.36
C GLU A 20 19.57 -7.12 1.31
N CYS A 21 18.72 -6.21 1.78
CA CYS A 21 17.85 -5.36 0.97
C CYS A 21 18.44 -3.95 0.85
N ARG A 22 18.28 -3.30 -0.31
CA ARG A 22 18.79 -1.94 -0.54
C ARG A 22 17.80 -0.82 -0.19
N ASN A 23 16.70 -1.17 0.48
CA ASN A 23 15.71 -0.21 1.00
C ASN A 23 16.16 0.35 2.35
N LEU A 24 15.41 1.31 2.91
CA LEU A 24 15.68 1.84 4.26
C LEU A 24 15.66 0.73 5.33
N VAL A 25 14.76 -0.24 5.14
CA VAL A 25 14.77 -1.49 5.89
C VAL A 25 15.64 -2.48 5.11
N THR A 26 16.83 -2.74 5.65
CA THR A 26 17.84 -3.58 5.00
C THR A 26 17.64 -5.08 5.22
N LYS A 27 16.79 -5.45 6.18
CA LYS A 27 16.41 -6.85 6.43
C LYS A 27 15.24 -7.26 5.52
N PRO A 28 15.19 -8.52 5.08
CA PRO A 28 14.06 -9.02 4.31
C PRO A 28 12.79 -9.02 5.18
N TYR A 29 11.67 -8.60 4.57
CA TYR A 29 10.33 -8.70 5.15
C TYR A 29 9.83 -10.15 5.17
N ASN A 30 10.21 -10.93 4.16
CA ASN A 30 9.95 -12.35 4.08
C ASN A 30 11.04 -13.00 3.23
N SER A 31 11.91 -13.81 3.84
CA SER A 31 13.04 -14.45 3.16
C SER A 31 12.64 -15.50 2.11
N SER A 32 11.38 -15.95 2.08
CA SER A 32 10.86 -16.87 1.07
C SER A 32 9.40 -16.54 0.73
N PRO A 33 9.15 -15.48 -0.05
CA PRO A 33 7.79 -15.04 -0.36
C PRO A 33 7.11 -16.02 -1.32
N LYS A 34 6.03 -16.67 -0.86
CA LYS A 34 5.18 -17.55 -1.68
C LYS A 34 4.32 -16.80 -2.71
N TYR A 35 3.95 -15.56 -2.39
CA TYR A 35 3.07 -14.73 -3.21
C TYR A 35 3.68 -13.36 -3.47
N PHE A 36 3.76 -12.99 -4.75
CA PHE A 36 4.23 -11.69 -5.21
C PHE A 36 3.66 -11.40 -6.60
N ALA A 37 3.53 -10.11 -6.90
CA ALA A 37 3.16 -9.63 -8.22
C ALA A 37 4.34 -9.77 -9.21
N PRO A 38 4.07 -9.69 -10.52
CA PRO A 38 5.10 -9.80 -11.56
C PRO A 38 6.30 -8.89 -11.32
N ASP A 39 7.48 -9.34 -11.73
CA ASP A 39 8.69 -8.51 -11.66
C ASP A 39 8.56 -7.27 -12.56
N GLY A 40 9.27 -6.22 -12.18
CA GLY A 40 9.23 -4.92 -12.88
C GLY A 40 8.09 -4.02 -12.45
N THR A 41 6.93 -4.56 -12.03
CA THR A 41 5.76 -3.72 -11.71
C THR A 41 5.64 -3.33 -10.24
N ARG A 42 6.41 -3.98 -9.36
CA ARG A 42 6.32 -3.79 -7.90
C ARG A 42 6.81 -2.42 -7.46
N GLY A 43 5.92 -1.68 -6.79
CA GLY A 43 6.22 -0.36 -6.23
C GLY A 43 6.22 0.78 -7.24
N GLU A 44 5.84 0.53 -8.50
CA GLU A 44 5.66 1.59 -9.51
C GLU A 44 4.68 2.67 -9.01
N GLY A 45 5.03 3.93 -9.22
CA GLY A 45 4.24 5.08 -8.76
C GLY A 45 4.27 5.30 -7.23
N ILE A 46 5.12 4.58 -6.48
CA ILE A 46 5.31 4.78 -5.04
C ILE A 46 6.77 5.18 -4.79
N GLN A 47 6.94 6.28 -4.07
CA GLN A 47 8.23 6.85 -3.70
C GLN A 47 8.41 6.85 -2.19
N ILE A 48 9.66 6.74 -1.77
CA ILE A 48 10.07 6.74 -0.37
C ILE A 48 11.11 7.83 -0.14
N TRP A 49 11.26 8.26 1.11
CA TRP A 49 12.20 9.30 1.49
C TRP A 49 13.54 8.71 1.91
N ILE A 50 14.56 8.91 1.09
CA ILE A 50 15.93 8.48 1.39
C ILE A 50 16.76 9.72 1.67
N LYS A 51 17.27 9.82 2.91
CA LYS A 51 18.06 10.97 3.38
C LYS A 51 17.32 12.31 3.16
N GLY A 52 16.00 12.31 3.36
CA GLY A 52 15.17 13.50 3.24
C GLY A 52 14.76 13.89 1.82
N ALA A 53 15.13 13.12 0.79
CA ALA A 53 14.70 13.33 -0.59
C ALA A 53 13.80 12.19 -1.07
N LEU A 54 12.82 12.51 -1.92
CA LEU A 54 11.99 11.51 -2.58
C LEU A 54 12.82 10.71 -3.58
N ALA A 55 12.67 9.39 -3.54
CA ALA A 55 13.30 8.45 -4.44
C ALA A 55 12.35 7.31 -4.79
N THR A 56 12.54 6.71 -5.96
CA THR A 56 11.95 5.41 -6.27
C THR A 56 12.49 4.35 -5.33
N ILE A 57 11.72 3.29 -5.09
CA ILE A 57 12.13 2.17 -4.23
C ILE A 57 13.40 1.49 -4.80
N PRO A 58 14.53 1.49 -4.08
CA PRO A 58 15.80 0.96 -4.61
C PRO A 58 15.83 -0.56 -4.83
N ASP A 59 15.02 -1.30 -4.07
CA ASP A 59 14.97 -2.76 -4.12
C ASP A 59 13.53 -3.26 -4.18
N THR A 60 13.14 -3.71 -5.37
CA THR A 60 11.78 -4.18 -5.67
C THR A 60 11.68 -5.71 -5.65
N ARG A 61 12.70 -6.43 -5.16
CA ARG A 61 12.61 -7.88 -4.94
C ARG A 61 11.54 -8.20 -3.91
N ALA A 62 10.84 -9.31 -4.10
CA ALA A 62 9.68 -9.68 -3.30
C ALA A 62 10.01 -9.80 -1.80
N GLU A 63 11.17 -10.33 -1.45
CA GLU A 63 11.62 -10.49 -0.08
C GLU A 63 11.93 -9.15 0.62
N CYS A 64 12.20 -8.09 -0.15
CA CYS A 64 12.60 -6.77 0.33
C CYS A 64 11.45 -5.77 0.43
N LEU A 65 10.23 -6.19 0.07
CA LEU A 65 9.05 -5.36 0.07
C LEU A 65 8.05 -5.76 1.16
N PRO A 66 7.36 -4.79 1.78
CA PRO A 66 6.19 -5.07 2.59
C PRO A 66 5.08 -5.68 1.72
N ILE A 67 4.14 -6.38 2.35
CA ILE A 67 3.13 -7.19 1.64
C ILE A 67 2.31 -6.37 0.63
N SER A 68 1.90 -5.16 0.99
CA SER A 68 1.10 -4.29 0.12
C SER A 68 1.81 -3.97 -1.20
N LEU A 69 3.11 -3.69 -1.15
CA LEU A 69 3.91 -3.39 -2.33
C LEU A 69 4.32 -4.66 -3.08
N ARG A 70 4.64 -5.73 -2.35
CA ARG A 70 4.98 -7.04 -2.93
C ARG A 70 3.87 -7.60 -3.81
N LEU A 71 2.61 -7.34 -3.45
CA LEU A 71 1.43 -7.86 -4.13
C LEU A 71 0.82 -6.88 -5.15
N ASN A 72 1.46 -5.73 -5.42
CA ASN A 72 0.85 -4.62 -6.16
C ASN A 72 -0.52 -4.21 -5.60
N ASN A 73 -0.68 -4.29 -4.29
CA ASN A 73 -1.91 -4.06 -3.56
C ASN A 73 -1.72 -2.99 -2.48
N PRO A 74 -1.36 -1.75 -2.87
CA PRO A 74 -1.13 -0.63 -1.95
C PRO A 74 -2.30 -0.34 -1.01
N GLY A 75 -3.54 -0.56 -1.46
CA GLY A 75 -4.76 -0.37 -0.66
C GLY A 75 -5.17 -1.58 0.19
N ALA A 76 -4.33 -2.61 0.32
CA ALA A 76 -4.57 -3.85 1.08
C ALA A 76 -5.91 -4.56 0.78
N MET A 77 -6.34 -4.50 -0.47
CA MET A 77 -7.62 -5.03 -0.93
C MET A 77 -7.70 -6.55 -0.78
N LYS A 78 -8.74 -7.04 -0.10
CA LYS A 78 -9.11 -8.46 -0.13
C LYS A 78 -9.84 -8.78 -1.42
N THR A 79 -9.67 -10.00 -1.92
CA THR A 79 -10.49 -10.51 -3.03
C THR A 79 -11.94 -10.66 -2.58
N PRO A 80 -12.90 -10.04 -3.28
CA PRO A 80 -14.31 -10.14 -2.95
C PRO A 80 -14.85 -11.57 -3.10
N ALA A 81 -15.86 -11.90 -2.29
CA ALA A 81 -16.56 -13.18 -2.42
C ALA A 81 -17.24 -13.37 -3.79
N LYS A 82 -17.66 -12.27 -4.44
CA LYS A 82 -18.34 -12.28 -5.74
C LYS A 82 -17.40 -12.43 -6.94
N GLY A 83 -16.10 -12.60 -6.72
CA GLY A 83 -15.11 -12.74 -7.78
C GLY A 83 -13.94 -11.77 -7.66
N PRO A 84 -12.89 -11.98 -8.47
CA PRO A 84 -11.68 -11.16 -8.45
C PRO A 84 -11.93 -9.72 -8.90
N TRP A 85 -11.05 -8.82 -8.47
CA TRP A 85 -10.97 -7.47 -9.03
C TRP A 85 -10.47 -7.50 -10.48
N ALA A 86 -10.77 -6.46 -11.25
CA ALA A 86 -10.14 -6.27 -12.56
C ALA A 86 -8.61 -6.17 -12.40
N GLY A 87 -7.85 -6.91 -13.23
CA GLY A 87 -6.39 -6.94 -13.15
C GLY A 87 -5.81 -7.76 -11.98
N GLN A 88 -6.64 -8.40 -11.17
CA GLN A 88 -6.17 -9.34 -10.15
C GLN A 88 -5.69 -10.64 -10.83
N VAL A 89 -4.45 -11.04 -10.52
CA VAL A 89 -3.79 -12.22 -11.09
C VAL A 89 -3.71 -13.40 -10.13
N ALA A 90 -3.76 -13.14 -8.82
CA ALA A 90 -3.76 -14.18 -7.79
C ALA A 90 -4.36 -13.67 -6.47
N ARG A 91 -4.29 -14.49 -5.42
CA ARG A 91 -4.67 -14.14 -4.05
C ARG A 91 -3.77 -14.89 -3.07
N ASP A 92 -3.35 -14.24 -1.98
CA ASP A 92 -2.57 -14.90 -0.94
C ASP A 92 -3.46 -15.77 -0.01
N ASP A 93 -2.82 -16.50 0.90
CA ASP A 93 -3.50 -17.38 1.87
C ASP A 93 -4.41 -16.61 2.85
N LYS A 94 -4.19 -15.30 3.02
CA LYS A 94 -5.00 -14.41 3.87
C LYS A 94 -6.09 -13.69 3.07
N GLY A 95 -6.24 -13.99 1.79
CA GLY A 95 -7.26 -13.41 0.93
C GLY A 95 -6.91 -12.05 0.31
N HIS A 96 -5.69 -11.53 0.47
CA HIS A 96 -5.26 -10.31 -0.21
C HIS A 96 -5.13 -10.56 -1.71
N ALA A 97 -5.69 -9.66 -2.50
CA ALA A 97 -5.54 -9.69 -3.95
C ALA A 97 -4.08 -9.43 -4.34
N VAL A 98 -3.62 -10.12 -5.39
CA VAL A 98 -2.36 -9.84 -6.09
C VAL A 98 -2.72 -9.25 -7.44
N PHE A 99 -2.20 -8.07 -7.76
CA PHE A 99 -2.50 -7.38 -9.02
C PHE A 99 -1.35 -7.47 -10.01
N GLY A 100 -1.66 -7.42 -11.31
CA GLY A 100 -0.64 -7.39 -12.35
C GLY A 100 0.24 -6.14 -12.28
N THR A 101 -0.37 -5.00 -11.92
CA THR A 101 0.29 -3.68 -11.79
C THR A 101 -0.17 -2.95 -10.54
N VAL A 102 0.63 -2.01 -10.04
CA VAL A 102 0.24 -1.15 -8.90
C VAL A 102 -1.01 -0.33 -9.22
N GLU A 103 -1.11 0.19 -10.45
CA GLU A 103 -2.25 0.98 -10.91
C GLU A 103 -3.58 0.20 -10.84
N GLN A 104 -3.57 -1.09 -11.18
CA GLN A 104 -4.75 -1.95 -11.02
C GLN A 104 -5.14 -2.13 -9.54
N GLY A 105 -4.16 -2.23 -8.64
CA GLY A 105 -4.41 -2.23 -7.19
C GLY A 105 -5.00 -0.91 -6.69
N MET A 106 -4.51 0.22 -7.19
CA MET A 106 -5.07 1.54 -6.92
C MET A 106 -6.51 1.67 -7.44
N ALA A 107 -6.79 1.20 -8.66
CA ALA A 107 -8.11 1.22 -9.24
C ALA A 107 -9.11 0.33 -8.47
N ALA A 108 -8.69 -0.84 -7.99
CA ALA A 108 -9.51 -1.69 -7.14
C ALA A 108 -9.90 -0.99 -5.82
N TRP A 109 -8.96 -0.27 -5.22
CA TRP A 109 -9.23 0.58 -4.07
C TRP A 109 -10.19 1.74 -4.40
N GLY A 110 -9.97 2.42 -5.53
CA GLY A 110 -10.86 3.48 -6.02
C GLY A 110 -12.29 3.00 -6.23
N LEU A 111 -12.47 1.80 -6.80
CA LEU A 111 -13.79 1.17 -6.96
C LEU A 111 -14.43 0.83 -5.62
N TRP A 112 -13.64 0.41 -4.63
CA TRP A 112 -14.14 0.19 -3.28
C TRP A 112 -14.65 1.50 -2.64
N MET A 113 -13.94 2.62 -2.85
CA MET A 113 -14.40 3.93 -2.40
C MET A 113 -15.63 4.42 -3.15
N SER A 114 -15.69 4.24 -4.47
CA SER A 114 -16.87 4.57 -5.29
C SER A 114 -18.13 3.86 -4.77
N ARG A 115 -18.03 2.57 -4.44
CA ARG A 115 -19.16 1.81 -3.83
C ARG A 115 -19.60 2.37 -2.48
N ARG A 116 -18.69 2.97 -1.71
CA ARG A 116 -19.02 3.65 -0.44
C ARG A 116 -19.68 4.99 -0.69
N ALA A 117 -19.17 5.78 -1.63
CA ALA A 117 -19.79 7.02 -2.04
C ALA A 117 -21.25 6.79 -2.47
N ALA A 118 -21.50 5.69 -3.20
CA ALA A 118 -22.82 5.30 -3.66
C ALA A 118 -23.74 4.69 -2.58
N SER A 119 -23.26 4.46 -1.34
CA SER A 119 -24.07 3.79 -0.31
C SER A 119 -25.09 4.71 0.38
N GLY A 120 -25.09 6.02 0.07
CA GLY A 120 -25.96 7.02 0.67
C GLY A 120 -25.70 7.31 2.16
N GLN A 121 -24.64 6.72 2.73
CA GLN A 121 -24.25 6.94 4.13
C GLN A 121 -23.09 7.94 4.16
N PRO A 122 -23.19 9.04 4.93
CA PRO A 122 -22.07 9.95 5.10
C PRO A 122 -20.80 9.19 5.50
N GLN A 123 -19.73 9.37 4.73
CA GLN A 123 -18.43 8.78 5.07
C GLN A 123 -17.57 9.88 5.70
N THR A 124 -16.92 9.56 6.81
CA THR A 124 -15.96 10.45 7.48
C THR A 124 -14.57 9.85 7.40
N ALA A 125 -13.52 10.65 7.55
CA ALA A 125 -12.15 10.15 7.59
C ALA A 125 -12.01 9.07 8.69
N PHE A 126 -12.63 9.30 9.85
CA PHE A 126 -12.60 8.36 10.96
C PHE A 126 -13.29 7.04 10.63
N SER A 127 -14.47 7.09 9.99
CA SER A 127 -15.20 5.87 9.60
C SER A 127 -14.43 5.01 8.60
N ILE A 128 -13.67 5.66 7.70
CA ILE A 128 -12.90 4.98 6.66
C ILE A 128 -11.63 4.40 7.29
N MET A 129 -10.87 5.21 8.03
CA MET A 129 -9.62 4.75 8.66
C MET A 129 -9.87 3.65 9.68
N SER A 130 -11.00 3.66 10.40
CA SER A 130 -11.38 2.59 11.33
C SER A 130 -11.56 1.22 10.66
N ARG A 131 -11.71 1.15 9.33
CA ARG A 131 -11.74 -0.12 8.58
C ARG A 131 -10.36 -0.71 8.37
N TYR A 132 -9.34 0.14 8.28
CA TYR A 132 -7.94 -0.25 8.05
C TYR A 132 -7.17 -0.44 9.34
N ALA A 133 -7.37 0.49 10.28
CA ALA A 133 -6.70 0.51 11.57
C ALA A 133 -7.78 0.73 12.64
N PRO A 134 -8.54 -0.30 13.06
CA PRO A 134 -9.56 -0.16 14.08
C PRO A 134 -8.95 0.30 15.42
N PRO A 135 -9.56 1.25 16.15
CA PRO A 135 -9.00 1.79 17.39
C PRO A 135 -8.95 0.77 18.54
N ASN A 136 -9.71 -0.31 18.42
CA ASN A 136 -9.73 -1.46 19.32
C ASN A 136 -8.85 -2.62 18.84
N ASP A 137 -7.90 -2.36 17.94
CA ASP A 137 -6.87 -3.30 17.51
C ASP A 137 -5.48 -2.71 17.76
N CYS A 138 -4.47 -3.57 17.82
CA CYS A 138 -3.08 -3.20 18.04
C CYS A 138 -2.38 -2.81 16.74
N VAL A 139 -1.38 -1.94 16.82
CA VAL A 139 -0.55 -1.58 15.67
C VAL A 139 0.08 -2.83 15.05
N GLY A 140 -0.11 -3.01 13.75
CA GLY A 140 0.36 -4.18 12.99
C GLY A 140 -0.36 -5.49 13.35
N SER A 141 -1.48 -5.42 14.07
CA SER A 141 -2.20 -6.57 14.66
C SER A 141 -1.28 -7.47 15.48
N VAL A 142 -0.27 -6.87 16.14
CA VAL A 142 0.63 -7.57 17.06
C VAL A 142 0.09 -7.38 18.47
N GLY A 143 -0.44 -8.45 19.08
CA GLY A 143 -1.03 -8.44 20.42
C GLY A 143 -2.55 -8.61 20.43
N VAL A 144 -3.17 -8.41 21.59
CA VAL A 144 -4.62 -8.46 21.78
C VAL A 144 -5.03 -7.26 22.62
N PHE A 145 -5.90 -6.41 22.10
CA PHE A 145 -6.39 -5.22 22.81
C PHE A 145 -7.03 -5.60 24.17
N PRO A 146 -6.76 -4.86 25.27
CA PRO A 146 -5.99 -3.60 25.34
C PRO A 146 -4.48 -3.77 25.50
N ASN A 147 -3.95 -5.00 25.52
CA ASN A 147 -2.53 -5.28 25.72
C ASN A 147 -1.76 -5.26 24.40
N CYS A 148 -1.45 -4.05 23.92
CA CYS A 148 -0.75 -3.82 22.66
C CYS A 148 0.74 -3.48 22.87
N PRO A 149 1.71 -4.32 22.45
CA PRO A 149 3.15 -4.07 22.56
C PRO A 149 3.62 -2.76 21.93
N TYR A 150 2.96 -2.33 20.85
CA TYR A 150 3.26 -1.09 20.13
C TYR A 150 2.16 -0.04 20.26
N GLY A 151 1.26 -0.22 21.23
CA GLY A 151 0.08 0.61 21.42
C GLY A 151 -1.11 0.25 20.51
N PRO A 152 -2.32 0.76 20.83
CA PRO A 152 -3.48 0.63 19.97
C PRO A 152 -3.28 1.43 18.68
N ASN A 153 -4.03 1.10 17.64
CA ASN A 153 -4.01 1.87 16.39
C ASN A 153 -4.37 3.34 16.65
N PRO A 154 -3.56 4.31 16.18
CA PRO A 154 -3.85 5.73 16.32
C PRO A 154 -4.82 6.20 15.22
N THR A 155 -5.98 5.54 15.11
CA THR A 155 -6.97 5.75 14.04
C THR A 155 -7.41 7.20 13.91
N ARG A 156 -7.60 7.86 15.06
CA ARG A 156 -8.01 9.27 15.12
C ARG A 156 -6.97 10.18 14.50
N GLU A 157 -5.69 9.97 14.82
CA GLU A 157 -4.61 10.77 14.26
C GLU A 157 -4.53 10.63 12.74
N TYR A 158 -4.70 9.41 12.22
CA TYR A 158 -4.73 9.18 10.77
C TYR A 158 -5.92 9.89 10.13
N ALA A 159 -7.09 9.81 10.76
CA ALA A 159 -8.30 10.45 10.26
C ALA A 159 -8.21 11.99 10.26
N ASP A 160 -7.67 12.58 11.31
CA ASP A 160 -7.47 14.04 11.39
C ASP A 160 -6.48 14.52 10.32
N GLN A 161 -5.43 13.74 10.01
CA GLN A 161 -4.49 14.07 8.93
C GLN A 161 -5.16 14.06 7.55
N VAL A 162 -5.97 13.04 7.26
CA VAL A 162 -6.75 12.97 6.03
C VAL A 162 -7.68 14.18 5.93
N ALA A 163 -8.47 14.44 6.96
CA ALA A 163 -9.47 15.49 6.94
C ALA A 163 -8.84 16.89 6.84
N ALA A 164 -7.71 17.11 7.51
CA ALA A 164 -6.97 18.38 7.45
C ALA A 164 -6.52 18.73 6.03
N SER A 165 -6.24 17.75 5.18
CA SER A 165 -5.85 17.99 3.77
C SER A 165 -6.93 18.67 2.92
N VAL A 166 -8.18 18.65 3.40
CA VAL A 166 -9.33 19.29 2.74
C VAL A 166 -10.07 20.24 3.67
N GLY A 167 -9.40 20.73 4.72
CA GLY A 167 -9.95 21.72 5.64
C GLY A 167 -11.11 21.21 6.50
N LYS A 168 -11.16 19.91 6.78
CA LYS A 168 -12.21 19.24 7.56
C LYS A 168 -11.65 18.60 8.84
N LYS A 169 -12.54 18.22 9.76
CA LYS A 169 -12.25 17.39 10.93
C LYS A 169 -12.50 15.91 10.62
N ALA A 170 -11.91 15.00 11.42
CA ALA A 170 -12.02 13.56 11.20
C ALA A 170 -13.47 13.02 11.12
N ASP A 171 -14.40 13.67 11.81
CA ASP A 171 -15.81 13.28 11.90
C ASP A 171 -16.72 14.06 10.93
N ASP A 172 -16.18 15.02 10.17
CA ASP A 172 -16.95 15.74 9.17
C ASP A 172 -17.19 14.84 7.93
N PRO A 173 -18.34 14.97 7.24
CA PRO A 173 -18.58 14.26 6.00
C PRO A 173 -17.53 14.61 4.92
N LEU A 174 -17.02 13.60 4.25
CA LEU A 174 -16.09 13.73 3.13
C LEU A 174 -16.81 13.51 1.80
N SER A 175 -16.49 14.32 0.78
CA SER A 175 -16.78 13.95 -0.61
C SER A 175 -15.84 12.82 -1.01
N LEU A 176 -16.39 11.67 -1.37
CA LEU A 176 -15.65 10.55 -1.98
C LEU A 176 -15.88 10.47 -3.49
N ASN A 177 -16.46 11.52 -4.08
CA ASN A 177 -16.71 11.57 -5.51
C ASN A 177 -15.40 11.80 -6.25
N GLY A 178 -14.80 10.73 -6.78
CA GLY A 178 -13.57 10.84 -7.55
C GLY A 178 -13.72 11.64 -8.85
N ALA A 179 -14.93 11.87 -9.38
CA ALA A 179 -15.11 12.74 -10.54
C ALA A 179 -14.89 14.23 -10.20
N GLU A 180 -15.00 14.61 -8.92
CA GLU A 180 -14.69 15.96 -8.45
C GLU A 180 -13.18 16.13 -8.29
N CYS A 181 -12.53 16.70 -9.32
CA CYS A 181 -11.06 16.84 -9.36
C CYS A 181 -10.44 17.71 -8.26
N ASN A 182 -11.25 18.54 -7.59
CA ASN A 182 -10.81 19.33 -6.46
C ASN A 182 -11.01 18.53 -5.17
N GLU A 183 -12.15 18.72 -4.49
CA GLU A 183 -12.37 18.15 -3.15
C GLU A 183 -12.30 16.62 -3.16
N GLY A 184 -13.16 15.93 -3.93
CA GLY A 184 -13.27 14.48 -3.89
C GLY A 184 -11.98 13.74 -4.27
N ARG A 185 -11.31 14.13 -5.36
CA ARG A 185 -10.03 13.53 -5.79
C ARG A 185 -8.91 13.79 -4.77
N ASN A 186 -8.84 14.99 -4.19
CA ASN A 186 -7.84 15.30 -3.15
C ASN A 186 -8.09 14.52 -1.85
N VAL A 187 -9.36 14.38 -1.43
CA VAL A 187 -9.72 13.52 -0.30
C VAL A 187 -9.25 12.09 -0.55
N LEU A 188 -9.57 11.53 -1.73
CA LEU A 188 -9.19 10.17 -2.06
C LEU A 188 -7.67 10.00 -2.09
N TYR A 189 -6.93 10.95 -2.65
CA TYR A 189 -5.46 10.91 -2.63
C TYR A 189 -4.91 10.89 -1.21
N SER A 190 -5.38 11.78 -0.33
CA SER A 190 -4.92 11.87 1.06
C SER A 190 -5.28 10.62 1.86
N LEU A 191 -6.49 10.07 1.69
CA LEU A 191 -6.90 8.79 2.27
C LEU A 191 -5.94 7.68 1.83
N PHE A 192 -5.71 7.60 0.52
CA PHE A 192 -4.90 6.54 -0.06
C PHE A 192 -3.45 6.62 0.41
N GLN A 193 -2.87 7.83 0.47
CA GLN A 193 -1.52 8.05 0.98
C GLN A 193 -1.35 7.56 2.41
N GLN A 194 -2.33 7.83 3.30
CA GLN A 194 -2.29 7.35 4.68
C GLN A 194 -2.40 5.82 4.76
N ILE A 195 -3.31 5.23 3.98
CA ILE A 195 -3.47 3.77 3.91
C ILE A 195 -2.16 3.11 3.44
N VAL A 196 -1.58 3.58 2.32
CA VAL A 196 -0.32 3.03 1.81
C VAL A 196 0.81 3.17 2.83
N THR A 197 0.91 4.32 3.49
CA THR A 197 1.92 4.55 4.53
C THR A 197 1.75 3.58 5.70
N PHE A 198 0.51 3.34 6.13
CA PHE A 198 0.20 2.40 7.20
C PHE A 198 0.56 0.96 6.79
N GLU A 199 0.11 0.53 5.61
CA GLU A 199 0.28 -0.84 5.11
C GLU A 199 1.74 -1.17 4.73
N ALA A 200 2.50 -0.19 4.21
CA ALA A 200 3.93 -0.37 3.92
C ALA A 200 4.80 -0.20 5.18
N GLY A 201 4.32 0.58 6.15
CA GLY A 201 5.01 0.95 7.38
C GLY A 201 5.89 2.19 7.21
N ALA A 202 5.82 3.11 8.18
CA ALA A 202 6.53 4.39 8.14
C ALA A 202 8.06 4.24 8.03
N ASN A 203 8.64 3.15 8.57
CA ASN A 203 10.08 2.86 8.45
C ASN A 203 10.48 2.50 7.02
N PHE A 204 9.58 1.88 6.24
CA PHE A 204 9.80 1.61 4.82
C PHE A 204 9.72 2.91 4.02
N CYS A 205 8.69 3.72 4.30
CA CYS A 205 8.44 4.96 3.57
C CYS A 205 9.51 6.04 3.82
N GLY A 206 10.20 6.00 4.95
CA GLY A 206 11.18 7.02 5.33
C GLY A 206 10.53 8.37 5.65
N LYS A 207 11.36 9.35 6.02
CA LYS A 207 10.91 10.68 6.47
C LYS A 207 11.46 11.78 5.56
N GLU A 208 10.60 12.75 5.27
CA GLU A 208 11.00 14.03 4.70
C GLU A 208 11.91 14.80 5.67
N ALA A 209 12.84 15.60 5.12
CA ALA A 209 13.72 16.44 5.93
C ALA A 209 12.91 17.36 6.86
N GLY A 210 13.21 17.32 8.16
CA GLY A 210 12.53 18.15 9.16
C GLY A 210 11.13 17.67 9.57
N LYS A 211 10.63 16.55 9.04
CA LYS A 211 9.37 15.94 9.49
C LYS A 211 9.63 14.82 10.49
N SER A 212 8.80 14.75 11.53
CA SER A 212 8.90 13.72 12.58
C SER A 212 8.37 12.36 12.11
N ARG A 213 7.48 12.34 11.11
CA ARG A 213 6.74 11.17 10.66
C ARG A 213 7.14 10.76 9.25
N GLY A 214 7.19 9.46 9.01
CA GLY A 214 7.44 8.91 7.69
C GLY A 214 6.16 8.71 6.91
N MET A 215 6.16 9.09 5.62
CA MET A 215 5.02 8.92 4.72
C MET A 215 5.49 8.49 3.35
N CYS A 216 4.80 7.50 2.77
CA CYS A 216 5.03 7.14 1.39
C CYS A 216 4.46 8.25 0.51
N HIS A 217 5.17 8.58 -0.57
CA HIS A 217 4.64 9.46 -1.60
C HIS A 217 4.07 8.60 -2.72
N ILE A 218 2.95 9.05 -3.27
CA ILE A 218 2.25 8.38 -4.36
C ILE A 218 2.29 9.33 -5.55
N ASP A 219 2.88 8.87 -6.65
CA ASP A 219 2.91 9.61 -7.89
C ASP A 219 1.48 9.98 -8.29
N ARG A 220 1.23 11.30 -8.34
CA ARG A 220 -0.13 11.81 -8.50
C ARG A 220 -0.70 11.44 -9.87
N VAL A 221 0.13 11.41 -10.91
CA VAL A 221 -0.27 11.02 -12.27
C VAL A 221 -0.75 9.58 -12.30
N THR A 222 0.00 8.65 -11.69
CA THR A 222 -0.37 7.23 -11.61
C THR A 222 -1.67 7.06 -10.82
N PHE A 223 -1.82 7.76 -9.69
CA PHE A 223 -3.04 7.72 -8.89
C PHE A 223 -4.26 8.24 -9.68
N ASP A 224 -4.16 9.42 -10.29
CA ASP A 224 -5.27 10.02 -11.03
C ASP A 224 -5.66 9.16 -12.22
N ARG A 225 -4.68 8.60 -12.96
CA ARG A 225 -4.96 7.65 -14.06
C ARG A 225 -5.70 6.39 -13.60
N ALA A 226 -5.30 5.82 -12.45
CA ALA A 226 -5.97 4.67 -11.87
C ALA A 226 -7.45 4.97 -11.56
N LEU A 227 -7.72 6.16 -11.01
CA LEU A 227 -9.07 6.54 -10.60
C LEU A 227 -9.91 7.08 -11.76
N ASP A 228 -9.32 7.66 -12.80
CA ASP A 228 -10.04 8.06 -14.01
C ASP A 228 -10.74 6.84 -14.63
N GLY A 229 -10.08 5.67 -14.68
CA GLY A 229 -10.70 4.43 -15.14
C GLY A 229 -11.90 3.96 -14.29
N VAL A 230 -12.00 4.39 -13.04
CA VAL A 230 -13.09 4.05 -12.13
C VAL A 230 -14.23 5.06 -12.22
N PHE A 231 -13.92 6.35 -12.23
CA PHE A 231 -14.88 7.44 -12.07
C PHE A 231 -15.31 8.10 -13.39
N ALA A 232 -14.62 7.87 -14.52
CA ALA A 232 -15.02 8.41 -15.83
C ALA A 232 -16.36 7.84 -16.34
N SER A 233 -16.83 6.73 -15.77
CA SER A 233 -18.07 6.05 -16.16
C SER A 233 -19.33 6.62 -15.50
N ALA A 234 -19.20 7.49 -14.50
CA ALA A 234 -20.32 7.89 -13.64
C ALA A 234 -21.11 9.11 -14.16
N ASP A 235 -20.48 10.08 -14.82
CA ASP A 235 -21.10 11.40 -15.06
C ASP A 235 -21.23 11.82 -16.53
N GLY A 236 -20.83 11.00 -17.51
CA GLY A 236 -20.95 11.33 -18.95
C GLY A 236 -20.12 12.53 -19.43
N ALA A 237 -19.52 13.30 -18.52
CA ALA A 237 -18.49 14.28 -18.80
C ALA A 237 -17.12 13.59 -18.77
N SER A 238 -16.24 13.96 -19.69
CA SER A 238 -14.84 13.52 -19.75
C SER A 238 -14.03 14.07 -18.56
N GLY A 239 -14.34 13.62 -17.35
CA GLY A 239 -13.77 14.06 -16.08
C GLY A 239 -12.39 13.47 -15.82
N ARG A 240 -11.45 13.65 -16.76
CA ARG A 240 -10.04 13.40 -16.47
C ARG A 240 -9.52 14.52 -15.60
N CYS A 241 -9.16 14.19 -14.37
CA CYS A 241 -8.47 15.14 -13.51
C CYS A 241 -7.05 15.29 -14.06
N SER A 242 -6.83 16.36 -14.82
CA SER A 242 -5.50 16.69 -15.31
C SER A 242 -4.61 16.87 -14.08
N ALA A 243 -3.50 16.12 -13.99
CA ALA A 243 -2.55 16.29 -12.89
C ALA A 243 -2.12 17.77 -12.85
N SER A 244 -2.50 18.48 -11.80
CA SER A 244 -1.99 19.82 -11.52
C SER A 244 -0.47 19.70 -11.44
N LYS A 245 0.23 20.41 -12.33
CA LYS A 245 1.70 20.48 -12.32
C LYS A 245 2.22 21.06 -11.02
#